data_AF-A0A1N6M942-F1
#
_entry.id   AF-A0A1N6M942-F1
#
_cell.length_a   1.000
_cell.length_b   1.000
_cell.length_c   1.000
_cell.angle_alpha   90.00
_cell.angle_beta   90.00
_cell.angle_gamma   90.00
#
_symmetry.space_group_name_H-M   'P 1'
#
loop_
_entity.id
_entity.type
_entity.pdbx_description
1 polymer ?
#
loop_
_entity_poly.entity_id
_entity_poly.type
_entity_poly.pdbx_seq_one_letter_code
_entity_poly.pdbx_strand_id
1 'polypeptide(L)'
;MGEIMKNQLSLAAVTAIATLLSANVFASESQYDMSIYTLPDQAIVKVTENGQPVSQVPVEVDGGSQHQTLMTSAHGTVIVENNENHSRSFKISVNEPSGEQIVTHRFISVQH
;
A
#
# COMPACT_ATOMS: atom_id res chain seq x y z
N MET A 1 -57.71 -2.68 54.59
CA MET A 1 -56.40 -3.30 54.89
C MET A 1 -55.93 -3.97 53.59
N GLY A 2 -54.83 -3.48 52.98
CA GLY A 2 -54.04 -4.08 51.89
C GLY A 2 -54.74 -4.22 50.53
N GLU A 3 -54.51 -3.32 49.57
CA GLU A 3 -53.45 -3.41 48.53
C GLU A 3 -53.46 -4.70 47.70
N ILE A 4 -53.67 -4.60 46.37
CA ILE A 4 -52.56 -4.65 45.40
C ILE A 4 -53.03 -4.32 43.96
N MET A 5 -52.38 -3.30 43.40
CA MET A 5 -52.38 -2.88 41.99
C MET A 5 -52.04 -4.04 41.04
N LYS A 6 -52.55 -3.99 39.79
CA LYS A 6 -51.79 -4.48 38.64
C LYS A 6 -51.92 -3.51 37.47
N ASN A 7 -50.86 -2.73 37.30
CA ASN A 7 -50.64 -1.76 36.22
C ASN A 7 -50.81 -2.41 34.86
N GLN A 8 -51.40 -1.62 33.96
CA GLN A 8 -51.61 -1.93 32.57
C GLN A 8 -50.28 -2.20 31.85
N LEU A 9 -50.29 -3.35 31.18
CA LEU A 9 -49.48 -3.81 30.07
C LEU A 9 -48.56 -2.79 29.38
N SER A 10 -47.29 -3.20 29.37
CA SER A 10 -46.45 -3.35 28.18
C SER A 10 -46.21 -2.11 27.32
N LEU A 11 -45.08 -1.44 27.54
CA LEU A 11 -44.39 -0.69 26.50
C LEU A 11 -43.03 -1.33 26.23
N ALA A 12 -42.82 -1.63 24.95
CA ALA A 12 -41.80 -2.49 24.38
C ALA A 12 -40.37 -2.12 24.78
N ALA A 13 -39.59 -3.15 25.13
CA ALA A 13 -38.14 -3.09 25.10
C ALA A 13 -37.69 -2.94 23.65
N VAL A 14 -37.30 -1.73 23.24
CA VAL A 14 -36.64 -1.49 21.96
C VAL A 14 -35.17 -1.86 22.12
N THR A 15 -34.86 -3.15 21.99
CA THR A 15 -33.50 -3.62 21.78
C THR A 15 -33.21 -3.59 20.28
N ALA A 16 -32.81 -2.43 19.76
CA ALA A 16 -32.23 -2.36 18.42
C ALA A 16 -30.71 -2.33 18.57
N ILE A 17 -30.11 -3.51 18.47
CA ILE A 17 -28.67 -3.70 18.26
C ILE A 17 -28.35 -2.96 16.97
N ALA A 18 -27.79 -1.75 17.06
CA ALA A 18 -27.22 -1.08 15.90
C ALA A 18 -26.03 -1.93 15.46
N THR A 19 -26.29 -2.72 14.43
CA THR A 19 -25.34 -3.56 13.69
C THR A 19 -23.98 -2.90 13.63
N LEU A 20 -23.01 -3.52 14.31
CA LEU A 20 -21.59 -3.32 14.02
C LEU A 20 -21.45 -3.60 12.53
N LEU A 21 -21.38 -2.55 11.71
CA LEU A 21 -20.97 -2.65 10.33
C LEU A 21 -19.57 -3.24 10.40
N SER A 22 -19.49 -4.56 10.23
CA SER A 22 -18.27 -5.24 9.90
C SER A 22 -17.86 -4.59 8.60
N ALA A 23 -16.99 -3.59 8.70
CA ALA A 23 -16.25 -3.10 7.56
C ALA A 23 -15.47 -4.32 7.09
N ASN A 24 -16.09 -5.08 6.19
CA ASN A 24 -15.39 -5.96 5.29
C ASN A 24 -14.58 -4.97 4.46
N VAL A 25 -13.42 -4.61 4.98
CA VAL A 25 -12.34 -4.03 4.21
C VAL A 25 -12.05 -5.10 3.18
N PHE A 26 -12.75 -5.04 2.04
CA PHE A 26 -12.28 -5.67 0.84
C PHE A 26 -10.93 -5.02 0.61
N ALA A 27 -9.86 -5.71 1.00
CA ALA A 27 -8.55 -5.39 0.49
C ALA A 27 -8.72 -5.46 -1.03
N SER A 28 -8.72 -4.30 -1.69
CA SER A 28 -8.65 -4.27 -3.15
C SER A 28 -7.41 -5.09 -3.51
N GLU A 29 -7.57 -6.12 -4.32
CA GLU A 29 -6.41 -6.84 -4.83
C GLU A 29 -5.57 -5.81 -5.60
N SER A 30 -4.31 -5.63 -5.19
CA SER A 30 -3.38 -4.76 -5.90
C SER A 30 -3.30 -5.22 -7.36
N GLN A 31 -3.58 -4.31 -8.28
CA GLN A 31 -3.51 -4.54 -9.71
C GLN A 31 -2.05 -4.75 -10.15
N TYR A 32 -1.11 -4.09 -9.49
CA TYR A 32 0.30 -4.27 -9.71
C TYR A 32 0.95 -5.11 -8.62
N ASP A 33 1.90 -5.93 -9.05
CA ASP A 33 2.86 -6.58 -8.18
C ASP A 33 4.22 -5.89 -8.35
N MET A 34 4.80 -5.43 -7.25
CA MET A 34 6.16 -4.89 -7.21
C MET A 34 7.11 -5.90 -6.57
N SER A 35 8.16 -6.28 -7.29
CA SER A 35 9.28 -7.05 -6.75
C SER A 35 10.57 -6.26 -6.88
N ILE A 36 11.45 -6.37 -5.88
CA ILE A 36 12.71 -5.64 -5.88
C ILE A 36 13.86 -6.60 -5.57
N TYR A 37 14.85 -6.62 -6.47
CA TYR A 37 16.12 -7.28 -6.27
C TYR A 37 17.19 -6.23 -5.96
N THR A 38 17.89 -6.37 -4.84
CA THR A 38 18.88 -5.39 -4.38
C THR A 38 20.29 -5.92 -4.59
N LEU A 39 21.08 -5.15 -5.32
CA LEU A 39 22.53 -5.26 -5.42
C LEU A 39 23.18 -4.26 -4.43
N PRO A 40 24.49 -4.32 -4.18
CA PRO A 40 25.13 -3.44 -3.21
C PRO A 40 24.89 -1.95 -3.47
N ASP A 41 24.96 -1.50 -4.72
CA ASP A 41 24.96 -0.10 -5.17
C ASP A 41 23.72 0.28 -6.00
N GLN A 42 22.84 -0.67 -6.28
CA GLN A 42 21.61 -0.45 -7.04
C GLN A 42 20.49 -1.40 -6.63
N ALA A 43 19.25 -1.05 -6.98
CA ALA A 43 18.09 -1.93 -6.89
C ALA A 43 17.43 -2.06 -8.27
N ILE A 44 17.05 -3.29 -8.63
CA ILE A 44 16.25 -3.57 -9.82
C ILE A 44 14.81 -3.75 -9.35
N VAL A 45 13.95 -2.82 -9.74
CA VAL A 45 12.51 -2.87 -9.46
C VAL A 45 11.83 -3.48 -10.68
N LYS A 46 10.98 -4.47 -10.46
CA LYS A 46 10.15 -5.09 -11.48
C LYS A 46 8.69 -4.93 -11.10
N VAL A 47 7.91 -4.38 -12.03
CA VAL A 47 6.47 -4.22 -11.92
C VAL A 47 5.78 -5.16 -12.89
N THR A 48 4.81 -5.92 -12.39
CA THR A 48 3.98 -6.81 -13.19
C THR A 48 2.50 -6.57 -12.92
N GLU A 49 1.66 -6.89 -13.89
CA GLU A 49 0.21 -6.99 -13.75
C GLU A 49 -0.18 -8.40 -14.17
N ASN A 50 -0.86 -9.14 -13.28
CA ASN A 50 -1.21 -10.54 -13.52
C ASN A 50 0.01 -11.40 -13.95
N GLY A 51 1.17 -11.14 -13.34
CA GLY A 51 2.45 -11.82 -13.62
C GLY A 51 3.14 -11.41 -14.94
N GLN A 52 2.54 -10.55 -15.76
CA GLN A 52 3.15 -10.03 -16.99
C GLN A 52 3.86 -8.70 -16.75
N PRO A 53 5.04 -8.45 -17.35
CA PRO A 53 5.73 -7.18 -17.20
C PRO A 53 4.93 -6.02 -17.82
N VAL A 54 4.87 -4.89 -17.11
CA VAL A 54 4.16 -3.69 -17.59
C VAL A 54 5.13 -2.53 -17.80
N SER A 55 5.16 -1.99 -19.00
CA SER A 55 6.00 -0.85 -19.38
C SER A 55 5.35 0.49 -19.08
N GLN A 56 6.17 1.54 -18.99
CA GLN A 56 5.72 2.93 -18.81
C GLN A 56 4.93 3.16 -17.51
N VAL A 57 5.16 2.33 -16.49
CA VAL A 57 4.65 2.55 -15.14
C VAL A 57 5.62 3.49 -14.41
N PRO A 58 5.15 4.60 -13.83
CA PRO A 58 5.99 5.50 -13.03
C PRO A 58 6.36 4.84 -11.70
N VAL A 59 7.66 4.77 -11.43
CA VAL A 59 8.26 4.36 -10.17
C VAL A 59 8.87 5.60 -9.52
N GLU A 60 8.30 6.01 -8.40
CA GLU A 60 8.82 7.11 -7.58
C GLU A 60 9.93 6.58 -6.68
N VAL A 61 11.04 7.32 -6.62
CA VAL A 61 12.20 7.02 -5.79
C VAL A 61 12.50 8.24 -4.95
N ASP A 62 12.49 8.06 -3.63
CA ASP A 62 12.69 9.10 -2.65
C ASP A 62 13.73 8.65 -1.60
N GLY A 63 14.77 9.44 -1.41
CA GLY A 63 15.77 9.19 -0.39
C GLY A 63 16.81 10.30 -0.30
N GLY A 64 16.76 11.09 0.78
CA GLY A 64 17.73 12.17 0.99
C GLY A 64 17.42 13.40 0.17
N SER A 65 18.34 13.78 -0.72
CA SER A 65 18.14 14.84 -1.70
C SER A 65 17.70 14.28 -3.06
N GLN A 66 17.79 12.96 -3.25
CA GLN A 66 17.35 12.28 -4.46
C GLN A 66 15.83 12.04 -4.42
N HIS A 67 15.14 12.75 -5.32
CA HIS A 67 13.71 12.61 -5.59
C HIS A 67 13.51 12.53 -7.10
N GLN A 68 13.10 11.36 -7.61
CA GLN A 68 12.94 11.16 -9.05
C GLN A 68 11.80 10.20 -9.37
N THR A 69 11.22 10.36 -10.55
CA THR A 69 10.28 9.42 -11.14
C THR A 69 10.94 8.77 -12.34
N LEU A 70 10.97 7.45 -12.35
CA LEU A 70 11.51 6.65 -13.44
C LEU A 70 10.40 5.82 -14.09
N MET A 71 10.49 5.54 -15.38
CA MET A 71 9.48 4.73 -16.09
C MET A 71 9.98 3.31 -16.30
N THR A 72 9.13 2.32 -16.05
CA THR A 72 9.47 0.92 -16.36
C THR A 72 9.72 0.73 -17.87
N SER A 73 10.71 -0.09 -18.19
CA SER A 73 11.05 -0.49 -19.56
C SER A 73 10.00 -1.43 -20.18
N ALA A 74 10.21 -1.83 -21.43
CA ALA A 74 9.42 -2.88 -22.09
C ALA A 74 9.41 -4.22 -21.32
N HIS A 75 10.40 -4.46 -20.44
CA HIS A 75 10.48 -5.65 -19.59
C HIS A 75 9.89 -5.44 -18.19
N GLY A 76 9.20 -4.31 -17.96
CA GLY A 76 8.59 -3.97 -16.68
C GLY A 76 9.59 -3.64 -15.59
N THR A 77 10.82 -3.27 -15.96
CA THR A 77 11.91 -3.04 -15.00
C THR A 77 12.40 -1.60 -15.00
N VAL A 78 12.93 -1.19 -13.85
CA VAL A 78 13.73 0.02 -13.70
C VAL A 78 14.91 -0.25 -12.76
N ILE A 79 16.03 0.43 -13.00
CA ILE A 79 17.21 0.41 -12.14
C ILE A 79 17.20 1.68 -11.29
N VAL A 80 17.29 1.50 -9.98
CA VAL A 80 17.39 2.57 -8.99
C VAL A 80 18.81 2.56 -8.45
N GLU A 81 19.55 3.64 -8.68
CA GLU A 81 20.92 3.83 -8.20
C GLU A 81 20.93 4.84 -7.06
N ASN A 82 21.89 4.71 -6.15
CA ASN A 82 22.14 5.72 -5.13
C ASN A 82 23.08 6.80 -5.66
N ASN A 83 22.53 7.97 -5.97
CA ASN A 83 23.28 9.13 -6.45
C ASN A 83 23.75 10.06 -5.31
N GLU A 84 23.55 9.66 -4.04
CA GLU A 84 24.01 10.39 -2.87
C GLU A 84 25.46 10.00 -2.53
N ASN A 85 26.15 10.83 -1.76
CA ASN A 85 27.53 10.57 -1.32
C ASN A 85 27.64 9.61 -0.13
N HIS A 86 26.55 8.96 0.26
CA HIS A 86 26.54 7.97 1.34
C HIS A 86 25.42 6.95 1.14
N SER A 87 25.59 5.77 1.72
CA SER A 87 24.58 4.71 1.71
C SER A 87 23.32 5.14 2.45
N ARG A 88 22.14 4.73 1.98
CA ARG A 88 20.86 5.04 2.63
C ARG A 88 19.74 4.10 2.19
N SER A 89 18.62 4.17 2.90
CA SER A 89 17.36 3.56 2.47
C SER A 89 16.57 4.51 1.58
N PHE A 90 16.11 4.01 0.45
CA PHE A 90 15.21 4.68 -0.48
C PHE A 90 13.80 4.12 -0.32
N LYS A 91 12.82 5.02 -0.26
CA LYS A 91 11.41 4.70 -0.48
C LYS A 91 11.20 4.59 -1.99
N ILE A 92 10.69 3.45 -2.43
CA ILE A 92 10.36 3.15 -3.82
C ILE A 92 8.88 2.88 -3.88
N SER A 93 8.14 3.60 -4.72
CA SER A 93 6.69 3.47 -4.81
C SER A 93 6.15 3.48 -6.24
N VAL A 94 5.01 2.81 -6.42
CA VAL A 94 4.22 2.80 -7.64
C VAL A 94 2.78 3.12 -7.28
N ASN A 95 2.16 4.02 -8.03
CA ASN A 95 0.74 4.33 -7.91
C ASN A 95 -0.05 3.38 -8.79
N GLU A 96 -1.05 2.74 -8.21
CA GLU A 96 -1.99 1.89 -8.92
C GLU A 96 -3.06 2.73 -9.61
N PRO A 97 -3.68 2.23 -10.70
CA PRO A 97 -4.80 2.90 -11.34
C PRO A 97 -6.01 3.09 -10.40
N SER A 98 -6.12 2.26 -9.36
CA SER A 98 -7.11 2.38 -8.28
C SER A 98 -6.90 3.61 -7.39
N GLY A 99 -5.72 4.24 -7.44
CA GLY A 99 -5.29 5.32 -6.56
C GLY A 99 -4.56 4.86 -5.30
N GLU A 100 -4.42 3.55 -5.08
CA GLU A 100 -3.57 2.99 -4.02
C GLU A 100 -2.09 3.10 -4.38
N GLN A 101 -1.20 3.12 -3.38
CA GLN A 101 0.24 3.18 -3.58
C GLN A 101 0.91 1.93 -3.00
N ILE A 102 1.63 1.19 -3.85
CA ILE A 102 2.53 0.12 -3.43
C ILE A 102 3.84 0.76 -3.03
N VAL A 103 4.27 0.56 -1.78
CA VAL A 103 5.49 1.18 -1.23
C VAL A 103 6.44 0.11 -0.70
N THR A 104 7.72 0.24 -1.03
CA THR A 104 8.79 -0.60 -0.48
C THR A 104 10.01 0.25 -0.12
N HIS A 105 10.73 -0.12 0.93
CA HIS A 105 11.99 0.53 1.31
C HIS A 105 13.18 -0.39 1.03
N ARG A 106 14.25 0.14 0.46
CA ARG A 106 15.49 -0.61 0.18
C ARG A 106 16.74 0.18 0.50
N PHE A 107 17.66 -0.46 1.20
CA PHE A 107 19.00 0.06 1.43
C PHE A 107 19.83 -0.11 0.17
N ILE A 108 20.46 0.98 -0.28
CA ILE A 108 21.34 1.00 -1.44
C ILE A 108 22.63 1.71 -1.00
N SER A 109 23.78 1.07 -1.21
CA SER A 109 25.08 1.62 -0.85
C SER A 109 25.49 2.72 -1.81
N VAL A 110 26.36 3.63 -1.37
CA VAL A 110 27.00 4.58 -2.27
C VAL A 110 27.84 3.84 -3.33
N GLN A 111 27.81 4.31 -4.58
CA GLN A 111 28.73 3.83 -5.63
C GLN A 111 30.16 4.24 -5.29
N HIS A 112 31.10 3.30 -5.40
CA HIS A 112 32.53 3.51 -5.18
C HIS A 112 33.32 3.53 -6.49
#